data_AF-A0A395VTG9-F1
#
_entry.id   AF-A0A395VTG9-F1
#
_cell.length_a   1.000
_cell.length_b   1.000
_cell.length_c   1.000
_cell.angle_alpha   90.00
_cell.angle_beta   90.00
_cell.angle_gamma   90.00
#
_symmetry.space_group_name_H-M   'P 1'
#
loop_
_entity.id
_entity.type
_entity.pdbx_description
1 polymer ?
#
loop_
_entity_poly.entity_id
_entity_poly.type
_entity_poly.pdbx_seq_one_letter_code
_entity_poly.pdbx_strand_id
1 'polypeptide(L)'
;MTLIPDPNRIIQTIAKLGTKKATKYAFIGAGYTLLVGGPIYYVLTSVKSHAKTKEQNNASANKQKEIECISECKMQEEGQTHDHRMEENEQVHEHHMEEIEAKKNADIEILVKRAELRKERDVAKANQPLVDLHLNSIPESYHEAVKNGTVHVSRERTLGFSWLREGYDTGLVGPTDCGKSVFVMQVAMALARGRCDVNLSSEWHDIPPMPVVMFSLEQSNHEIREYYGSVIDNLSTLKLYAGSRITPAHIITVIKEEMEKAGDSGVVAIIDNYTKLEERAGVKAMRQFCADLDCLRQQGLEKGSPLTPLKVYHAKSDWKLSSPLTPASVRGDKKNVCFTNNFLYLTYCKQGSDKRVLGFMKLKHGNKEAVSILEFAGTKIDQFRYVGKGGSNDLGEPTEPSEESGDNKVGPGRKSKYSLEEVMGFYNKVQAKECTYKDIERNYGISRSAIRKRVYRARIAHDVHG
;
A
#
# COMPACT_ATOMS: atom_id res chain seq x y z
N MET A 1 -10.09 95.26 -40.50
CA MET A 1 -10.16 96.01 -41.77
C MET A 1 -9.07 95.47 -42.68
N THR A 2 -9.42 94.51 -43.53
CA THR A 2 -8.54 93.84 -44.49
C THR A 2 -8.31 94.77 -45.68
N LEU A 3 -7.10 95.30 -45.84
CA LEU A 3 -6.66 96.04 -47.02
C LEU A 3 -5.47 95.29 -47.62
N ILE A 4 -5.74 94.11 -48.19
CA ILE A 4 -4.77 93.41 -49.05
C ILE A 4 -5.26 93.64 -50.49
N PRO A 5 -4.54 94.42 -51.31
CA PRO A 5 -4.95 94.75 -52.66
C PRO A 5 -4.85 93.53 -53.59
N ASP A 6 -5.84 93.40 -54.48
CA ASP A 6 -5.99 92.30 -55.44
C ASP A 6 -4.72 92.14 -56.32
N PRO A 7 -4.07 90.96 -56.29
CA PRO A 7 -2.86 90.64 -57.06
C PRO A 7 -2.99 90.90 -58.57
N ASN A 8 -4.18 90.75 -59.15
CA ASN A 8 -4.40 90.98 -60.58
C ASN A 8 -4.27 92.47 -60.97
N ARG A 9 -4.51 93.38 -60.02
CA ARG A 9 -4.40 94.82 -60.20
C ARG A 9 -2.94 95.30 -60.20
N ILE A 10 -2.06 94.59 -59.50
CA ILE A 10 -0.62 94.86 -59.46
C ILE A 10 0.04 94.44 -60.77
N ILE A 11 -0.38 93.29 -61.34
CA ILE A 11 0.14 92.76 -62.60
C ILE A 11 -0.23 93.67 -63.79
N GLN A 12 -1.45 94.23 -63.83
CA GLN A 12 -1.86 95.22 -64.84
C GLN A 12 -1.11 96.57 -64.73
N THR A 13 -0.66 96.93 -63.54
CA THR A 13 0.08 98.20 -63.32
C THR A 13 1.55 98.06 -63.72
N ILE A 14 2.14 96.87 -63.53
CA ILE A 14 3.52 96.54 -63.93
C ILE A 14 3.65 96.41 -65.46
N ALA A 15 2.59 95.97 -66.17
CA ALA A 15 2.56 95.98 -67.64
C ALA A 15 2.52 97.39 -68.26
N LYS A 16 2.13 98.42 -67.48
CA LYS A 16 1.93 99.80 -67.95
C LYS A 16 3.12 100.74 -67.73
N LEU A 17 4.14 100.32 -66.96
CA LEU A 17 5.27 101.18 -66.58
C LEU A 17 6.59 100.49 -66.93
N GLY A 18 7.10 100.83 -68.11
CA GLY A 18 8.32 100.29 -68.70
C GLY A 18 9.55 100.31 -67.78
N THR A 19 10.41 99.34 -68.01
CA THR A 19 11.58 98.90 -67.25
C THR A 19 12.70 99.95 -67.13
N LYS A 20 12.52 100.98 -66.30
CA LYS A 20 13.64 101.86 -65.90
C LYS A 20 13.36 102.61 -64.57
N LYS A 21 13.20 101.86 -63.46
CA LYS A 21 13.42 102.34 -62.07
C LYS A 21 13.37 101.24 -60.97
N ALA A 22 13.70 99.99 -61.28
CA ALA A 22 13.54 98.85 -60.36
C ALA A 22 14.71 98.62 -59.36
N THR A 23 15.81 99.37 -59.44
CA THR A 23 17.03 99.05 -58.66
C THR A 23 17.10 99.73 -57.28
N LYS A 24 16.20 100.67 -56.94
CA LYS A 24 16.22 101.37 -55.62
C LYS A 24 15.29 100.77 -54.55
N TYR A 25 14.36 99.87 -54.88
CA TYR A 25 13.44 99.26 -53.90
C TYR A 25 13.89 97.88 -53.37
N ALA A 26 14.85 97.23 -54.04
CA ALA A 26 15.34 95.91 -53.63
C ALA A 26 16.23 95.95 -52.35
N PHE A 27 16.86 97.08 -52.04
CA PHE A 27 17.76 97.20 -50.87
C PHE A 27 17.04 97.52 -49.54
N ILE A 28 15.77 97.94 -49.56
CA ILE A 28 14.99 98.21 -48.33
C ILE A 28 14.29 96.94 -47.83
N GLY A 29 13.95 96.00 -48.72
CA GLY A 29 13.29 94.72 -48.36
C GLY A 29 14.21 93.69 -47.69
N ALA A 30 15.51 93.72 -47.97
CA ALA A 30 16.46 92.76 -47.42
C ALA A 30 16.89 93.06 -45.96
N GLY A 31 16.78 94.31 -45.51
CA GLY A 31 17.09 94.68 -44.12
C GLY A 31 15.98 94.37 -43.11
N TYR A 32 14.72 94.36 -43.54
CA TYR A 32 13.56 94.19 -42.65
C TYR A 32 13.31 92.71 -42.25
N THR A 33 13.76 91.76 -43.07
CA THR A 33 13.57 90.32 -42.85
C THR A 33 14.50 89.73 -41.78
N LEU A 34 15.72 90.28 -41.61
CA LEU A 34 16.70 89.79 -40.63
C LEU A 34 16.51 90.35 -39.21
N LEU A 35 16.03 91.59 -39.06
CA LEU A 35 15.84 92.22 -37.74
C LEU A 35 14.54 91.81 -37.03
N VAL A 36 13.52 91.37 -37.77
CA VAL A 36 12.19 91.06 -37.24
C VAL A 36 11.89 89.55 -37.28
N GLY A 37 12.41 88.80 -38.25
CA GLY A 37 12.10 87.37 -38.42
C GLY A 37 12.73 86.44 -37.38
N GLY A 38 13.97 86.68 -36.98
CA GLY A 38 14.72 85.83 -36.04
C GLY A 38 14.10 85.74 -34.64
N PRO A 39 13.77 86.87 -33.98
CA PRO A 39 13.16 86.87 -32.65
C PRO A 39 11.76 86.26 -32.64
N ILE A 40 10.95 86.52 -33.68
CA ILE A 40 9.59 85.99 -33.80
C ILE A 40 9.60 84.46 -34.01
N TYR A 41 10.55 83.93 -34.80
CA TYR A 41 10.69 82.49 -35.00
C TYR A 41 11.11 81.76 -33.71
N TYR A 42 12.07 82.32 -32.95
CA TYR A 42 12.50 81.75 -31.67
C TYR A 42 11.38 81.72 -30.63
N VAL A 43 10.62 82.82 -30.50
CA VAL A 43 9.44 82.90 -29.60
C VAL A 43 8.34 81.94 -30.03
N LEU A 44 8.07 81.81 -31.33
CA LEU A 44 7.08 80.85 -31.82
C LEU A 44 7.51 79.40 -31.53
N THR A 45 8.79 79.06 -31.66
CA THR A 45 9.29 77.70 -31.35
C THR A 45 9.29 77.40 -29.85
N SER A 46 9.62 78.38 -28.99
CA SER A 46 9.62 78.19 -27.53
C SER A 46 8.20 78.16 -26.93
N VAL A 47 7.27 78.94 -27.48
CA VAL A 47 5.85 78.87 -27.10
C VAL A 47 5.23 77.54 -27.54
N LYS A 48 5.58 77.03 -28.72
CA LYS A 48 5.12 75.71 -29.18
C LYS A 48 5.70 74.57 -28.35
N SER A 49 6.96 74.65 -27.91
CA SER A 49 7.55 73.63 -27.03
C SER A 49 6.95 73.67 -25.63
N HIS A 50 6.78 74.86 -25.03
CA HIS A 50 6.14 75.01 -23.72
C HIS A 50 4.67 74.58 -23.73
N ALA A 51 3.93 74.87 -24.79
CA ALA A 51 2.57 74.37 -24.95
C ALA A 51 2.54 72.83 -25.02
N LYS A 52 3.46 72.21 -25.78
CA LYS A 52 3.57 70.75 -25.88
C LYS A 52 3.98 70.09 -24.56
N THR A 53 4.90 70.70 -23.80
CA THR A 53 5.31 70.20 -22.47
C THR A 53 4.18 70.38 -21.45
N LYS A 54 3.43 71.49 -21.50
CA LYS A 54 2.27 71.72 -20.62
C LYS A 54 1.11 70.77 -20.94
N GLU A 55 0.89 70.48 -22.22
CA GLU A 55 -0.13 69.53 -22.68
C GLU A 55 0.25 68.08 -22.33
N GLN A 56 1.53 67.71 -22.46
CA GLN A 56 2.04 66.42 -21.99
C GLN A 56 1.99 66.26 -20.47
N ASN A 57 2.33 67.32 -19.71
CA ASN A 57 2.27 67.30 -18.24
C ASN A 57 0.82 67.25 -17.73
N ASN A 58 -0.12 67.91 -18.42
CA ASN A 58 -1.55 67.80 -18.10
C ASN A 58 -2.11 66.42 -18.46
N ALA A 59 -1.68 65.83 -19.57
CA ALA A 59 -2.07 64.47 -19.95
C ALA A 59 -1.49 63.41 -19.00
N SER A 60 -0.26 63.60 -18.50
CA SER A 60 0.34 62.71 -17.50
C SER A 60 -0.35 62.87 -16.15
N ALA A 61 -0.67 64.09 -15.72
CA ALA A 61 -1.40 64.34 -14.48
C ALA A 61 -2.83 63.77 -14.52
N ASN A 62 -3.53 63.89 -15.66
CA ASN A 62 -4.84 63.27 -15.84
C ASN A 62 -4.74 61.74 -15.83
N LYS A 63 -3.75 61.14 -16.50
CA LYS A 63 -3.52 59.69 -16.42
C LYS A 63 -3.20 59.22 -15.00
N GLN A 64 -2.44 60.00 -14.25
CA GLN A 64 -2.11 59.67 -12.86
C GLN A 64 -3.36 59.72 -11.97
N LYS A 65 -4.20 60.75 -12.11
CA LYS A 65 -5.50 60.84 -11.42
C LYS A 65 -6.48 59.73 -11.83
N GLU A 66 -6.47 59.34 -13.09
CA GLU A 66 -7.31 58.25 -13.60
C GLU A 66 -6.85 56.89 -13.04
N ILE A 67 -5.53 56.66 -12.95
CA ILE A 67 -4.96 55.49 -12.28
C ILE A 67 -5.27 55.48 -10.78
N GLU A 68 -5.17 56.63 -10.11
CA GLU A 68 -5.48 56.77 -8.69
C GLU A 68 -6.96 56.47 -8.42
N CYS A 69 -7.87 57.04 -9.22
CA CYS A 69 -9.31 56.77 -9.12
C CYS A 69 -9.66 55.30 -9.42
N ILE A 70 -9.04 54.68 -10.43
CA ILE A 70 -9.22 53.25 -10.74
C ILE A 70 -8.67 52.38 -9.59
N SER A 71 -7.57 52.79 -8.96
CA SER A 71 -6.97 52.05 -7.85
C SER A 71 -7.79 52.15 -6.56
N GLU A 72 -8.34 53.33 -6.25
CA GLU A 72 -9.26 53.51 -5.12
C GLU A 72 -10.55 52.74 -5.33
N CYS A 73 -11.10 52.75 -6.55
CA CYS A 73 -12.31 52.01 -6.89
C CYS A 73 -12.07 50.49 -6.79
N LYS A 74 -10.92 49.99 -7.27
CA LYS A 74 -10.54 48.57 -7.09
C LYS A 74 -10.30 48.19 -5.63
N MET A 75 -9.66 49.04 -4.85
CA MET A 75 -9.47 48.79 -3.41
C MET A 75 -10.80 48.77 -2.65
N GLN A 76 -11.75 49.62 -3.04
CA GLN A 76 -13.09 49.64 -2.46
C GLN A 76 -13.92 48.42 -2.87
N GLU A 77 -13.83 47.97 -4.13
CA GLU A 77 -14.44 46.72 -4.61
C GLU A 77 -13.81 45.47 -3.94
N GLU A 78 -12.48 45.43 -3.78
CA GLU A 78 -11.76 44.36 -3.08
C GLU A 78 -12.09 44.35 -1.58
N GLY A 79 -12.27 45.52 -0.95
CA GLY A 79 -12.74 45.63 0.43
C GLY A 79 -14.17 45.12 0.61
N GLN A 80 -15.10 45.52 -0.27
CA GLN A 80 -16.49 45.04 -0.25
C GLN A 80 -16.60 43.54 -0.52
N THR A 81 -15.76 42.98 -1.41
CA THR A 81 -15.70 41.53 -1.64
C THR A 81 -15.01 40.78 -0.50
N HIS A 82 -14.06 41.40 0.21
CA HIS A 82 -13.46 40.80 1.41
C HIS A 82 -14.47 40.73 2.56
N ASP A 83 -15.21 41.81 2.83
CA ASP A 83 -16.21 41.85 3.91
C ASP A 83 -17.38 40.90 3.64
N HIS A 84 -17.92 40.87 2.41
CA HIS A 84 -18.95 39.91 2.01
C HIS A 84 -18.45 38.45 2.15
N ARG A 85 -17.18 38.19 1.85
CA ARG A 85 -16.60 36.84 1.94
C ARG A 85 -16.31 36.43 3.38
N MET A 86 -16.10 37.38 4.29
CA MET A 86 -16.01 37.12 5.73
C MET A 86 -17.38 36.82 6.33
N GLU A 87 -18.42 37.57 5.95
CA GLU A 87 -19.80 37.33 6.37
C GLU A 87 -20.35 35.99 5.85
N GLU A 88 -20.05 35.63 4.59
CA GLU A 88 -20.41 34.33 4.02
C GLU A 88 -19.68 33.18 4.72
N ASN A 89 -18.40 33.35 5.07
CA ASN A 89 -17.65 32.34 5.83
C ASN A 89 -18.19 32.18 7.27
N GLU A 90 -18.63 33.26 7.91
CA GLU A 90 -19.23 33.21 9.25
C GLU A 90 -20.58 32.50 9.21
N GLN A 91 -21.45 32.81 8.23
CA GLN A 91 -22.72 32.10 8.03
C GLN A 91 -22.52 30.62 7.67
N VAL A 92 -21.53 30.29 6.84
CA VAL A 92 -21.18 28.89 6.52
C VAL A 92 -20.65 28.18 7.76
N HIS A 93 -19.90 28.86 8.63
CA HIS A 93 -19.40 28.29 9.88
C HIS A 93 -20.52 28.05 10.89
N GLU A 94 -21.46 28.99 11.04
CA GLU A 94 -22.65 28.83 11.88
C GLU A 94 -23.54 27.69 11.39
N HIS A 95 -23.86 27.64 10.09
CA HIS A 95 -24.64 26.54 9.51
C HIS A 95 -23.93 25.18 9.66
N HIS A 96 -22.60 25.15 9.54
CA HIS A 96 -21.84 23.92 9.77
C HIS A 96 -21.87 23.48 11.24
N MET A 97 -21.84 24.43 12.18
CA MET A 97 -21.97 24.15 13.61
C MET A 97 -23.37 23.64 13.96
N GLU A 98 -24.43 24.22 13.39
CA GLU A 98 -25.80 23.72 13.52
C GLU A 98 -25.97 22.31 12.95
N GLU A 99 -25.36 22.02 11.80
CA GLU A 99 -25.40 20.68 11.18
C GLU A 99 -24.65 19.64 12.04
N ILE A 100 -23.53 20.03 12.67
CA ILE A 100 -22.79 19.20 13.63
C ILE A 100 -23.63 18.94 14.88
N GLU A 101 -24.35 19.94 15.39
CA GLU A 101 -25.19 19.80 16.57
C GLU A 101 -26.42 18.94 16.28
N ALA A 102 -27.06 19.10 15.12
CA ALA A 102 -28.15 18.23 14.67
C ALA A 102 -27.69 16.78 14.51
N LYS A 103 -26.48 16.53 13.96
CA LYS A 103 -25.88 15.19 13.88
C LYS A 103 -25.59 14.59 15.26
N LYS A 104 -25.05 15.38 16.19
CA LYS A 104 -24.82 14.94 17.58
C LYS A 104 -26.13 14.56 18.26
N ASN A 105 -27.18 15.36 18.09
CA ASN A 105 -28.49 15.08 18.68
C ASN A 105 -29.14 13.82 18.08
N ALA A 106 -29.03 13.61 16.76
CA ALA A 106 -29.47 12.38 16.11
C ALA A 106 -28.69 11.14 16.57
N ASP A 107 -27.37 11.26 16.76
CA ASP A 107 -26.53 10.16 17.28
C ASP A 107 -26.86 9.80 18.72
N ILE A 108 -27.18 10.80 19.56
CA ILE A 108 -27.67 10.61 20.93
C ILE A 108 -29.01 9.87 20.91
N GLU A 109 -29.94 10.26 20.04
CA GLU A 109 -31.25 9.59 19.91
C GLU A 109 -31.10 8.13 19.46
N ILE A 110 -30.19 7.85 18.52
CA ILE A 110 -29.87 6.48 18.09
C ILE A 110 -29.26 5.68 19.24
N LEU A 111 -28.39 6.28 20.06
CA LEU A 111 -27.79 5.66 21.24
C LEU A 111 -28.85 5.29 22.29
N VAL A 112 -29.80 6.20 22.56
CA VAL A 112 -30.92 5.98 23.49
C VAL A 112 -31.83 4.86 22.98
N LYS A 113 -32.28 4.92 21.71
CA LYS A 113 -33.08 3.84 21.09
C LYS A 113 -32.37 2.49 21.14
N ARG A 114 -31.05 2.45 20.93
CA ARG A 114 -30.24 1.23 21.06
C ARG A 114 -30.15 0.73 22.49
N ALA A 115 -30.18 1.60 23.50
CA ALA A 115 -30.19 1.22 24.90
C ALA A 115 -31.55 0.67 25.34
N GLU A 116 -32.65 1.25 24.84
CA GLU A 116 -34.01 0.75 25.04
C GLU A 116 -34.20 -0.63 24.40
N LEU A 117 -33.80 -0.81 23.15
CA LEU A 117 -33.81 -2.12 22.46
C LEU A 117 -32.93 -3.17 23.14
N ARG A 118 -31.89 -2.77 23.90
CA ARG A 118 -31.12 -3.70 24.75
C ARG A 118 -31.95 -4.13 25.95
N LYS A 119 -32.58 -3.19 26.67
CA LYS A 119 -33.45 -3.50 27.81
C LYS A 119 -34.62 -4.39 27.40
N GLU A 120 -35.28 -4.11 26.29
CA GLU A 120 -36.40 -4.92 25.79
C GLU A 120 -35.95 -6.35 25.42
N ARG A 121 -34.77 -6.49 24.79
CA ARG A 121 -34.20 -7.80 24.46
C ARG A 121 -33.76 -8.58 25.71
N ASP A 122 -33.23 -7.90 26.72
CA ASP A 122 -32.83 -8.54 27.97
C ASP A 122 -34.07 -9.02 28.75
N VAL A 123 -35.17 -8.26 28.72
CA VAL A 123 -36.48 -8.70 29.24
C VAL A 123 -37.05 -9.86 28.41
N ALA A 124 -36.93 -9.83 27.08
CA ALA A 124 -37.36 -10.94 26.21
C ALA A 124 -36.54 -12.22 26.42
N LYS A 125 -35.24 -12.10 26.72
CA LYS A 125 -34.38 -13.24 27.09
C LYS A 125 -34.72 -13.82 28.46
N ALA A 126 -35.11 -12.99 29.42
CA ALA A 126 -35.56 -13.45 30.74
C ALA A 126 -36.89 -14.23 30.67
N ASN A 127 -37.70 -13.99 29.63
CA ASN A 127 -39.00 -14.63 29.43
C ASN A 127 -39.00 -15.78 28.41
N GLN A 128 -37.84 -16.16 27.85
CA GLN A 128 -37.75 -17.35 26.99
C GLN A 128 -37.69 -18.62 27.85
N PRO A 129 -38.52 -19.64 27.58
CA PRO A 129 -38.35 -20.94 28.19
C PRO A 129 -37.00 -21.51 27.74
N LEU A 130 -36.16 -21.86 28.71
CA LEU A 130 -34.89 -22.56 28.49
C LEU A 130 -35.17 -23.82 27.67
N VAL A 131 -34.72 -23.81 26.42
CA VAL A 131 -34.68 -25.01 25.59
C VAL A 131 -33.66 -25.95 26.22
N ASP A 132 -34.12 -27.12 26.64
CA ASP A 132 -33.31 -28.23 27.15
C ASP A 132 -32.16 -28.57 26.18
N LEU A 133 -31.01 -27.94 26.39
CA LEU A 133 -29.72 -28.52 26.05
C LEU A 133 -29.29 -29.31 27.27
N HIS A 134 -29.04 -30.61 27.05
CA HIS A 134 -28.49 -31.56 28.01
C HIS A 134 -27.27 -30.97 28.74
N LEU A 135 -27.52 -30.25 29.84
CA LEU A 135 -26.53 -29.62 30.72
C LEU A 135 -26.33 -30.57 31.89
N ASN A 136 -25.41 -31.51 31.72
CA ASN A 136 -24.82 -32.13 32.89
C ASN A 136 -23.96 -31.06 33.57
N SER A 137 -24.50 -30.54 34.68
CA SER A 137 -23.95 -29.58 35.64
C SER A 137 -23.79 -28.12 35.21
N ILE A 138 -24.17 -27.21 36.12
CA ILE A 138 -23.82 -25.80 36.10
C ILE A 138 -22.28 -25.70 36.07
N PRO A 139 -21.68 -24.88 35.20
CA PRO A 139 -20.22 -24.72 35.16
C PRO A 139 -19.70 -24.29 36.53
N GLU A 140 -18.71 -25.00 37.05
CA GLU A 140 -18.03 -24.64 38.29
C GLU A 140 -17.37 -23.25 38.13
N SER A 141 -17.60 -22.36 39.09
CA SER A 141 -16.95 -21.05 39.08
C SER A 141 -15.45 -21.18 39.36
N TYR A 142 -14.64 -20.20 38.93
CA TYR A 142 -13.20 -20.20 39.22
C TYR A 142 -12.91 -20.36 40.72
N HIS A 143 -13.66 -19.65 41.57
CA HIS A 143 -13.47 -19.71 43.02
C HIS A 143 -13.84 -21.08 43.60
N GLU A 144 -14.88 -21.73 43.09
CA GLU A 144 -15.23 -23.11 43.46
C GLU A 144 -14.16 -24.09 43.00
N ALA A 145 -13.70 -23.99 41.76
CA ALA A 145 -12.64 -24.86 41.22
C ALA A 145 -11.32 -24.72 42.00
N VAL A 146 -10.96 -23.49 42.41
CA VAL A 146 -9.78 -23.27 43.26
C VAL A 146 -9.99 -23.91 44.62
N LYS A 147 -11.16 -23.70 45.23
CA LYS A 147 -11.50 -24.23 46.56
C LYS A 147 -11.57 -25.76 46.58
N ASN A 148 -12.09 -26.36 45.52
CA ASN A 148 -12.26 -27.80 45.37
C ASN A 148 -10.98 -28.50 44.89
N GLY A 149 -9.92 -27.73 44.58
CA GLY A 149 -8.68 -28.26 44.02
C GLY A 149 -8.82 -28.78 42.58
N THR A 150 -9.96 -28.51 41.92
CA THR A 150 -10.25 -28.85 40.52
C THR A 150 -9.49 -27.98 39.54
N VAL A 151 -8.98 -26.82 39.97
CA VAL A 151 -7.95 -26.10 39.19
C VAL A 151 -6.72 -26.98 39.17
N HIS A 152 -6.65 -27.84 38.17
CA HIS A 152 -5.42 -28.49 37.79
C HIS A 152 -4.37 -27.38 37.63
N VAL A 153 -3.22 -27.58 38.26
CA VAL A 153 -2.01 -26.80 37.97
C VAL A 153 -1.51 -27.22 36.58
N SER A 154 -2.39 -27.18 35.57
CA SER A 154 -2.02 -27.35 34.18
C SER A 154 -1.16 -26.14 33.87
N ARG A 155 0.16 -26.32 34.00
CA ARG A 155 1.11 -25.33 33.54
C ARG A 155 0.85 -25.23 32.04
N GLU A 156 0.25 -24.13 31.60
CA GLU A 156 0.09 -23.85 30.18
C GLU A 156 1.43 -24.09 29.50
N ARG A 157 1.50 -25.15 28.69
CA ARG A 157 2.75 -25.62 28.14
C ARG A 157 2.97 -25.01 26.77
N THR A 158 4.16 -24.47 26.56
CA THR A 158 4.64 -24.06 25.25
C THR A 158 5.07 -25.29 24.45
N LEU A 159 4.63 -25.39 23.19
CA LEU A 159 4.96 -26.49 22.28
C LEU A 159 6.14 -26.10 21.40
N GLY A 160 7.35 -26.06 21.97
CA GLY A 160 8.58 -25.72 21.26
C GLY A 160 8.75 -24.23 20.97
N PHE A 161 7.75 -23.62 20.34
CA PHE A 161 7.73 -22.22 19.96
C PHE A 161 6.93 -21.39 20.97
N SER A 162 7.47 -20.24 21.40
CA SER A 162 6.85 -19.37 22.42
C SER A 162 5.41 -18.93 22.10
N TRP A 163 5.05 -18.88 20.82
CA TRP A 163 3.74 -18.52 20.31
C TRP A 163 2.78 -19.70 20.16
N LEU A 164 3.25 -20.94 20.23
CA LEU A 164 2.43 -22.14 20.14
C LEU A 164 2.25 -22.72 21.55
N ARG A 165 1.01 -22.71 22.03
CA ARG A 165 0.64 -23.21 23.36
C ARG A 165 -0.31 -24.37 23.23
N GLU A 166 -0.13 -25.34 24.10
CA GLU A 166 -0.98 -26.52 24.15
C GLU A 166 -2.44 -26.14 24.44
N GLY A 167 -3.38 -26.72 23.71
CA GLY A 167 -4.82 -26.45 23.80
C GLY A 167 -5.29 -25.16 23.10
N TYR A 168 -4.36 -24.31 22.64
CA TYR A 168 -4.71 -23.04 22.02
C TYR A 168 -5.08 -23.22 20.56
N ASP A 169 -6.13 -22.54 20.12
CA ASP A 169 -6.41 -22.38 18.69
C ASP A 169 -5.47 -21.34 18.11
N THR A 170 -4.67 -21.75 17.14
CA THR A 170 -3.63 -20.92 16.55
C THR A 170 -3.91 -20.73 15.06
N GLY A 171 -3.92 -19.47 14.62
CA GLY A 171 -4.08 -19.10 13.21
C GLY A 171 -2.75 -18.64 12.61
N LEU A 172 -2.52 -18.98 11.34
CA LEU A 172 -1.45 -18.40 10.53
C LEU A 172 -2.06 -17.82 9.25
N VAL A 173 -1.83 -16.54 8.97
CA VAL A 173 -2.26 -15.92 7.70
C VAL A 173 -1.07 -15.42 6.89
N GLY A 174 -1.21 -15.42 5.58
CA GLY A 174 -0.27 -14.75 4.69
C GLY A 174 -0.76 -14.75 3.26
N PRO A 175 -0.18 -13.91 2.39
CA PRO A 175 -0.50 -13.91 0.97
C PRO A 175 -0.11 -15.24 0.31
N THR A 176 -0.54 -15.45 -0.93
CA THR A 176 -0.02 -16.54 -1.75
C THR A 176 1.50 -16.40 -1.93
N ASP A 177 2.18 -17.53 -2.07
CA ASP A 177 3.63 -17.58 -2.37
C ASP A 177 4.58 -17.00 -1.30
N CYS A 178 4.09 -16.77 -0.08
CA CYS A 178 4.97 -16.39 1.04
C CYS A 178 5.61 -17.58 1.79
N GLY A 179 5.36 -18.82 1.35
CA GLY A 179 5.93 -20.03 1.98
C GLY A 179 5.16 -20.55 3.21
N LYS A 180 3.85 -20.27 3.33
CA LYS A 180 3.04 -20.76 4.46
C LYS A 180 3.10 -22.28 4.65
N SER A 181 2.91 -23.04 3.57
CA SER A 181 2.92 -24.50 3.61
C SER A 181 4.29 -25.05 4.01
N VAL A 182 5.38 -24.43 3.53
CA VAL A 182 6.75 -24.74 3.96
C VAL A 182 6.92 -24.50 5.46
N PHE A 183 6.49 -23.34 5.94
CA PHE A 183 6.57 -22.97 7.36
C PHE A 183 5.80 -23.95 8.25
N VAL A 184 4.54 -24.27 7.93
CA VAL A 184 3.74 -25.18 8.76
C VAL A 184 4.20 -26.63 8.67
N MET A 185 4.72 -27.08 7.52
CA MET A 185 5.34 -28.40 7.39
C MET A 185 6.58 -28.50 8.29
N GLN A 186 7.41 -27.44 8.32
CA GLN A 186 8.57 -27.38 9.21
C GLN A 186 8.18 -27.40 10.69
N VAL A 187 7.12 -26.65 11.07
CA VAL A 187 6.52 -26.72 12.41
C VAL A 187 6.04 -28.14 12.71
N ALA A 188 5.33 -28.79 11.79
CA ALA A 188 4.81 -30.14 11.96
C ALA A 188 5.95 -31.15 12.23
N MET A 189 7.02 -31.10 11.44
CA MET A 189 8.19 -31.96 11.61
C MET A 189 8.91 -31.71 12.94
N ALA A 190 9.06 -30.45 13.35
CA ALA A 190 9.73 -30.09 14.60
C ALA A 190 8.95 -30.61 15.82
N LEU A 191 7.63 -30.44 15.82
CA LEU A 191 6.75 -30.95 16.88
C LEU A 191 6.73 -32.48 16.91
N ALA A 192 6.61 -33.12 15.75
CA ALA A 192 6.62 -34.59 15.66
C ALA A 192 7.94 -35.20 16.17
N ARG A 193 9.07 -34.50 16.00
CA ARG A 193 10.37 -34.91 16.54
C ARG A 193 10.62 -34.53 18.00
N GLY A 194 9.91 -33.53 18.51
CA GLY A 194 10.23 -32.90 19.79
C GLY A 194 11.46 -31.98 19.76
N ARG A 195 12.03 -31.70 18.57
CA ARG A 195 13.17 -30.79 18.41
C ARG A 195 13.12 -30.04 17.08
N CYS A 196 13.71 -28.85 17.05
CA CYS A 196 13.82 -28.03 15.84
C CYS A 196 15.25 -28.04 15.31
N ASP A 197 15.51 -28.79 14.24
CA ASP A 197 16.87 -28.90 13.66
C ASP A 197 17.32 -27.57 13.01
N VAL A 198 16.36 -26.81 12.47
CA VAL A 198 16.56 -25.45 11.92
C VAL A 198 15.58 -24.52 12.62
N ASN A 199 16.10 -23.70 13.54
CA ASN A 199 15.29 -22.87 14.41
C ASN A 199 14.45 -21.85 13.64
N LEU A 200 13.15 -21.76 13.96
CA LEU A 200 12.21 -20.75 13.46
C LEU A 200 12.00 -19.57 14.42
N SER A 201 12.67 -19.59 15.57
CA SER A 201 12.61 -18.57 16.61
C SER A 201 13.95 -18.44 17.31
N SER A 202 14.13 -17.35 18.07
CA SER A 202 15.32 -17.14 18.91
C SER A 202 15.48 -18.21 19.99
N GLU A 203 14.38 -18.85 20.39
CA GLU A 203 14.32 -19.83 21.46
C GLU A 203 13.48 -21.03 21.03
N TRP A 204 13.95 -22.22 21.37
CA TRP A 204 13.21 -23.48 21.31
C TRP A 204 13.03 -24.00 22.75
N HIS A 205 11.82 -24.41 23.08
CA HIS A 205 11.49 -25.00 24.38
C HIS A 205 11.47 -26.51 24.24
N ASP A 206 12.19 -27.21 25.12
CA ASP A 206 12.23 -28.67 25.06
C ASP A 206 10.85 -29.29 25.26
N ILE A 207 10.49 -30.16 24.32
CA ILE A 207 9.23 -30.90 24.32
C ILE A 207 9.50 -32.36 23.93
N PRO A 208 8.71 -33.32 24.44
CA PRO A 208 8.72 -34.66 23.90
C PRO A 208 8.20 -34.64 22.45
N PRO A 209 8.49 -35.67 21.65
CA PRO A 209 7.80 -35.93 20.40
C PRO A 209 6.29 -35.88 20.58
N MET A 210 5.59 -35.10 19.75
CA MET A 210 4.15 -34.92 19.84
C MET A 210 3.42 -35.65 18.70
N PRO A 211 2.25 -36.24 18.95
CA PRO A 211 1.33 -36.62 17.87
C PRO A 211 0.90 -35.39 17.07
N VAL A 212 1.21 -35.39 15.77
CA VAL A 212 0.83 -34.33 14.84
C VAL A 212 0.03 -34.93 13.71
N VAL A 213 -1.17 -34.40 13.47
CA VAL A 213 -1.97 -34.69 12.28
C VAL A 213 -2.05 -33.45 11.41
N MET A 214 -1.66 -33.57 10.14
CA MET A 214 -1.67 -32.47 9.19
C MET A 214 -2.54 -32.81 7.97
N PHE A 215 -3.46 -31.91 7.65
CA PHE A 215 -4.34 -31.96 6.50
C PHE A 215 -3.89 -30.93 5.47
N SER A 216 -3.34 -31.37 4.34
CA SER A 216 -2.94 -30.50 3.23
C SER A 216 -4.01 -30.52 2.13
N LEU A 217 -4.76 -29.42 2.03
CA LEU A 217 -5.86 -29.28 1.07
C LEU A 217 -5.40 -28.86 -0.34
N GLU A 218 -4.14 -28.45 -0.50
CA GLU A 218 -3.53 -28.06 -1.77
C GLU A 218 -2.61 -29.12 -2.34
N GLN A 219 -1.75 -29.70 -1.51
CA GLN A 219 -0.71 -30.60 -2.01
C GLN A 219 -1.26 -32.00 -2.24
N SER A 220 -0.63 -32.73 -3.16
CA SER A 220 -0.86 -34.16 -3.35
C SER A 220 0.10 -35.00 -2.51
N ASN A 221 -0.25 -36.27 -2.27
CA ASN A 221 0.67 -37.22 -1.63
C ASN A 221 1.98 -37.39 -2.42
N HIS A 222 1.92 -37.28 -3.76
CA HIS A 222 3.11 -37.35 -4.61
C HIS A 222 4.05 -36.17 -4.33
N GLU A 223 3.53 -34.94 -4.36
CA GLU A 223 4.31 -33.73 -4.06
C GLU A 223 4.91 -33.80 -2.66
N ILE A 224 4.13 -34.16 -1.65
CA ILE A 224 4.65 -34.28 -0.28
C ILE A 224 5.79 -35.31 -0.20
N ARG A 225 5.63 -36.46 -0.85
CA ARG A 225 6.67 -37.49 -0.87
C ARG A 225 7.93 -37.04 -1.61
N GLU A 226 7.76 -36.37 -2.74
CA GLU A 226 8.85 -35.84 -3.56
C GLU A 226 9.69 -34.80 -2.79
N TYR A 227 9.03 -33.83 -2.16
CA TYR A 227 9.70 -32.73 -1.47
C TYR A 227 10.14 -33.08 -0.05
N TYR A 228 9.38 -33.89 0.69
CA TYR A 228 9.61 -34.10 2.13
C TYR A 228 9.86 -35.57 2.51
N GLY A 229 9.58 -36.55 1.64
CA GLY A 229 9.58 -37.99 1.95
C GLY A 229 10.84 -38.45 2.68
N SER A 230 12.02 -38.04 2.21
CA SER A 230 13.30 -38.39 2.83
C SER A 230 13.46 -37.97 4.29
N VAL A 231 12.60 -37.08 4.78
CA VAL A 231 12.63 -36.46 6.10
C VAL A 231 11.45 -36.91 6.97
N ILE A 232 10.28 -37.14 6.36
CA ILE A 232 9.04 -37.49 7.07
C ILE A 232 8.75 -38.99 7.13
N ASP A 233 9.31 -39.81 6.23
CA ASP A 233 9.00 -41.25 6.17
C ASP A 233 9.37 -41.98 7.47
N ASN A 234 10.31 -41.44 8.25
CA ASN A 234 10.74 -41.96 9.55
C ASN A 234 10.04 -41.32 10.76
N LEU A 235 9.06 -40.44 10.55
CA LEU A 235 8.33 -39.73 11.62
C LEU A 235 6.95 -40.36 11.85
N SER A 236 6.90 -41.44 12.64
CA SER A 236 5.65 -42.16 12.92
C SER A 236 4.61 -41.33 13.70
N THR A 237 5.05 -40.29 14.41
CA THR A 237 4.20 -39.34 15.14
C THR A 237 3.57 -38.29 14.25
N LEU A 238 4.00 -38.16 12.98
CA LEU A 238 3.43 -37.25 11.99
C LEU A 238 2.54 -38.01 11.02
N LYS A 239 1.23 -37.71 11.03
CA LYS A 239 0.27 -38.25 10.07
C LYS A 239 -0.16 -37.18 9.08
N LEU A 240 0.01 -37.48 7.80
CA LEU A 240 -0.24 -36.54 6.70
C LEU A 240 -1.39 -37.04 5.83
N TYR A 241 -2.40 -36.21 5.66
CA TYR A 241 -3.54 -36.44 4.79
C TYR A 241 -3.54 -35.35 3.72
N ALA A 242 -3.40 -35.73 2.45
CA ALA A 242 -3.33 -34.78 1.35
C ALA A 242 -4.31 -35.11 0.22
N GLY A 243 -4.64 -34.11 -0.59
CA GLY A 243 -5.46 -34.26 -1.79
C GLY A 243 -6.90 -33.74 -1.69
N SER A 244 -7.68 -33.97 -2.74
CA SER A 244 -8.92 -33.24 -3.02
C SER A 244 -10.16 -33.71 -2.25
N ARG A 245 -10.09 -34.81 -1.50
CA ARG A 245 -11.24 -35.46 -0.82
C ARG A 245 -11.33 -35.20 0.68
N ILE A 246 -10.56 -34.26 1.21
CA ILE A 246 -10.60 -33.92 2.64
C ILE A 246 -11.84 -33.04 2.89
N THR A 247 -12.74 -33.53 3.74
CA THR A 247 -13.97 -32.82 4.16
C THR A 247 -13.88 -32.45 5.64
N PRO A 248 -14.68 -31.48 6.13
CA PRO A 248 -14.66 -31.13 7.54
C PRO A 248 -15.01 -32.31 8.47
N ALA A 249 -16.00 -33.14 8.09
CA ALA A 249 -16.36 -34.33 8.86
C ALA A 249 -15.21 -35.34 8.93
N HIS A 250 -14.50 -35.56 7.82
CA HIS A 250 -13.33 -36.44 7.78
C HIS A 250 -12.22 -35.93 8.72
N ILE A 251 -11.95 -34.62 8.73
CA ILE A 251 -10.97 -34.01 9.65
C ILE A 251 -11.33 -34.30 11.11
N ILE A 252 -12.60 -34.09 11.50
CA ILE A 252 -13.07 -34.34 12.87
C ILE A 252 -12.92 -35.82 13.26
N THR A 253 -13.31 -36.74 12.37
CA THR A 253 -13.15 -38.18 12.61
C THR A 253 -11.70 -38.55 12.86
N VAL A 254 -10.78 -38.11 12.00
CA VAL A 254 -9.36 -38.40 12.15
C VAL A 254 -8.80 -37.80 13.43
N ILE A 255 -9.08 -36.53 13.73
CA ILE A 255 -8.62 -35.89 14.97
C ILE A 255 -9.08 -36.67 16.20
N LYS A 256 -10.36 -37.07 16.22
CA LYS A 256 -10.92 -37.85 17.33
C LYS A 256 -10.19 -39.19 17.51
N GLU A 257 -9.99 -39.94 16.43
CA GLU A 257 -9.24 -41.21 16.49
C GLU A 257 -7.79 -41.01 16.97
N GLU A 258 -7.14 -39.94 16.54
CA GLU A 258 -5.77 -39.64 16.97
C GLU A 258 -5.68 -39.21 18.43
N MET A 259 -6.66 -38.46 18.92
CA MET A 259 -6.78 -38.15 20.35
C MET A 259 -7.00 -39.41 21.19
N GLU A 260 -7.83 -40.35 20.73
CA GLU A 260 -8.05 -41.63 21.42
C GLU A 260 -6.78 -42.49 21.47
N LYS A 261 -6.00 -42.51 20.38
CA LYS A 261 -4.72 -43.24 20.30
C LYS A 261 -3.61 -42.60 21.12
N ALA A 262 -3.62 -41.27 21.27
CA ALA A 262 -2.60 -40.51 22.00
C ALA A 262 -2.68 -40.67 23.52
N GLY A 263 -3.80 -41.19 24.05
CA GLY A 263 -4.02 -41.38 25.48
C GLY A 263 -3.95 -40.05 26.24
N ASP A 264 -3.01 -39.94 27.17
CA ASP A 264 -2.79 -38.73 27.98
C ASP A 264 -1.95 -37.66 27.26
N SER A 265 -1.48 -37.93 26.04
CA SER A 265 -0.70 -36.96 25.25
C SER A 265 -1.61 -36.00 24.50
N GLY A 266 -1.24 -34.72 24.46
CA GLY A 266 -1.89 -33.74 23.59
C GLY A 266 -1.68 -34.04 22.11
N VAL A 267 -2.60 -33.59 21.25
CA VAL A 267 -2.52 -33.75 19.79
C VAL A 267 -2.47 -32.38 19.11
N VAL A 268 -1.61 -32.22 18.11
CA VAL A 268 -1.56 -31.02 17.28
C VAL A 268 -2.24 -31.32 15.94
N ALA A 269 -3.27 -30.55 15.59
CA ALA A 269 -3.99 -30.69 14.33
C ALA A 269 -3.75 -29.48 13.42
N ILE A 270 -3.04 -29.69 12.31
CA ILE A 270 -2.70 -28.65 11.35
C ILE A 270 -3.63 -28.74 10.13
N ILE A 271 -4.29 -27.65 9.79
CA ILE A 271 -5.17 -27.56 8.61
C ILE A 271 -4.57 -26.53 7.66
N ASP A 272 -3.82 -27.03 6.68
CA ASP A 272 -3.20 -26.18 5.66
C ASP A 272 -4.20 -25.84 4.56
N ASN A 273 -4.37 -24.54 4.34
CA ASN A 273 -5.42 -23.90 3.56
C ASN A 273 -6.85 -24.12 4.10
N TYR A 274 -7.08 -23.71 5.34
CA TYR A 274 -8.39 -23.61 5.98
C TYR A 274 -9.39 -22.75 5.18
N THR A 275 -8.93 -21.67 4.53
CA THR A 275 -9.78 -20.82 3.68
C THR A 275 -10.45 -21.63 2.55
N LYS A 276 -9.71 -22.54 1.91
CA LYS A 276 -10.26 -23.42 0.87
C LYS A 276 -11.22 -24.47 1.43
N LEU A 277 -11.02 -24.92 2.67
CA LEU A 277 -11.97 -25.77 3.36
C LEU A 277 -13.31 -25.04 3.54
N GLU A 278 -13.26 -23.77 3.98
CA GLU A 278 -14.44 -22.94 4.15
C GLU A 278 -15.20 -22.71 2.83
N GLU A 279 -14.47 -22.36 1.78
CA GLU A 279 -15.04 -22.11 0.44
C GLU A 279 -15.69 -23.35 -0.15
N ARG A 280 -15.12 -24.55 0.06
CA ARG A 280 -15.63 -25.80 -0.51
C ARG A 280 -16.77 -26.42 0.27
N ALA A 281 -16.72 -26.37 1.61
CA ALA A 281 -17.66 -27.08 2.46
C ALA A 281 -18.99 -26.33 2.64
N GLY A 282 -18.96 -25.00 2.52
CA GLY A 282 -20.13 -24.14 2.73
C GLY A 282 -20.45 -23.90 4.20
N VAL A 283 -21.29 -22.90 4.45
CA VAL A 283 -21.53 -22.31 5.77
C VAL A 283 -22.06 -23.32 6.80
N LYS A 284 -23.00 -24.19 6.41
CA LYS A 284 -23.61 -25.16 7.33
C LYS A 284 -22.57 -26.18 7.84
N ALA A 285 -21.79 -26.76 6.93
CA ALA A 285 -20.78 -27.76 7.27
C ALA A 285 -19.65 -27.13 8.10
N MET A 286 -19.23 -25.90 7.78
CA MET A 286 -18.22 -25.20 8.57
C MET A 286 -18.70 -24.82 9.97
N ARG A 287 -19.97 -24.41 10.13
CA ARG A 287 -20.54 -24.16 11.46
C ARG A 287 -20.51 -25.42 12.32
N GLN A 288 -20.90 -26.56 11.75
CA GLN A 288 -20.83 -27.85 12.45
C GLN A 288 -19.38 -28.20 12.80
N PHE A 289 -18.48 -28.08 11.82
CA PHE A 289 -17.05 -28.33 12.03
C PHE A 289 -16.45 -27.49 13.16
N CYS A 290 -16.72 -26.19 13.21
CA CYS A 290 -16.23 -25.34 14.30
C CYS A 290 -16.77 -25.79 15.66
N ALA A 291 -18.06 -26.13 15.74
CA ALA A 291 -18.68 -26.62 16.97
C ALA A 291 -18.07 -27.97 17.42
N ASP A 292 -17.88 -28.90 16.49
CA ASP A 292 -17.28 -30.20 16.78
C ASP A 292 -15.82 -30.06 17.20
N LEU A 293 -15.05 -29.19 16.52
CA LEU A 293 -13.65 -28.94 16.86
C LEU A 293 -13.52 -28.31 18.25
N ASP A 294 -14.36 -27.33 18.59
CA ASP A 294 -14.36 -26.72 19.93
C ASP A 294 -14.80 -27.72 21.01
N CYS A 295 -15.76 -28.59 20.71
CA CYS A 295 -16.17 -29.67 21.60
C CYS A 295 -15.01 -30.64 21.88
N LEU A 296 -14.29 -31.08 20.85
CA LEU A 296 -13.10 -31.94 21.01
C LEU A 296 -12.00 -31.25 21.82
N ARG A 297 -11.80 -29.94 21.63
CA ARG A 297 -10.82 -29.18 22.42
C ARG A 297 -11.19 -29.13 23.90
N GLN A 298 -12.45 -28.86 24.22
CA GLN A 298 -12.92 -28.82 25.61
C GLN A 298 -12.77 -30.19 26.27
N GLN A 299 -13.21 -31.27 25.60
CA GLN A 299 -13.04 -32.63 26.10
C GLN A 299 -11.58 -33.01 26.31
N GLY A 300 -10.69 -32.61 25.40
CA GLY A 300 -9.25 -32.85 25.54
C GLY A 300 -8.65 -32.12 26.75
N LEU A 301 -9.06 -30.86 26.96
CA LEU A 301 -8.62 -30.07 28.13
C LEU A 301 -9.08 -30.70 29.45
N GLU A 302 -10.33 -31.16 29.53
CA GLU A 302 -10.89 -31.81 30.73
C GLU A 302 -10.19 -33.14 31.05
N LYS A 303 -9.78 -33.89 30.03
CA LYS A 303 -9.10 -35.19 30.18
C LYS A 303 -7.58 -35.07 30.37
N GLY A 304 -7.01 -33.88 30.24
CA GLY A 304 -5.55 -33.68 30.26
C GLY A 304 -4.84 -34.07 28.96
N SER A 305 -5.57 -34.37 27.88
CA SER A 305 -5.06 -34.66 26.53
C SER A 305 -5.52 -33.58 25.52
N PRO A 306 -4.99 -32.35 25.63
CA PRO A 306 -5.48 -31.20 24.90
C PRO A 306 -5.26 -31.30 23.38
N LEU A 307 -6.26 -30.83 22.62
CA LEU A 307 -6.16 -30.62 21.18
C LEU A 307 -5.67 -29.20 20.89
N THR A 308 -4.62 -29.10 20.08
CA THR A 308 -4.02 -27.82 19.65
C THR A 308 -4.18 -27.62 18.13
N PRO A 309 -5.21 -26.91 17.67
CA PRO A 309 -5.38 -26.62 16.25
C PRO A 309 -4.42 -25.54 15.76
N LEU A 310 -3.87 -25.74 14.55
CA LEU A 310 -3.16 -24.74 13.76
C LEU A 310 -3.84 -24.59 12.40
N LYS A 311 -4.52 -23.47 12.17
CA LYS A 311 -5.32 -23.21 10.96
C LYS A 311 -4.60 -22.22 10.06
N VAL A 312 -4.38 -22.58 8.79
CA VAL A 312 -3.67 -21.73 7.82
C VAL A 312 -4.65 -21.02 6.91
N TYR A 313 -4.61 -19.70 6.88
CA TYR A 313 -5.51 -18.84 6.13
C TYR A 313 -4.78 -18.10 5.01
N HIS A 314 -5.53 -17.75 3.97
CA HIS A 314 -5.05 -16.82 2.94
C HIS A 314 -5.44 -15.38 3.28
N ALA A 315 -4.54 -14.44 3.00
CA ALA A 315 -4.83 -13.02 3.05
C ALA A 315 -5.73 -12.60 1.88
N LYS A 316 -6.55 -11.56 2.06
CA LYS A 316 -7.32 -10.94 0.98
C LYS A 316 -6.39 -10.27 -0.02
N SER A 317 -6.82 -10.22 -1.29
CA SER A 317 -6.02 -9.68 -2.40
C SER A 317 -5.82 -8.16 -2.34
N ASP A 318 -6.65 -7.45 -1.59
CA ASP A 318 -6.61 -5.99 -1.41
C ASP A 318 -5.67 -5.55 -0.27
N TRP A 319 -5.04 -6.49 0.44
CA TRP A 319 -4.06 -6.19 1.47
C TRP A 319 -2.76 -5.62 0.88
N LYS A 320 -2.21 -4.59 1.54
CA LYS A 320 -0.99 -3.90 1.13
C LYS A 320 0.26 -4.53 1.74
N LEU A 321 1.24 -4.88 0.91
CA LEU A 321 2.46 -5.56 1.35
C LEU A 321 3.27 -4.79 2.41
N SER A 322 3.18 -3.45 2.37
CA SER A 322 3.91 -2.55 3.26
C SER A 322 3.31 -2.40 4.66
N SER A 323 2.23 -3.10 4.98
CA SER A 323 1.49 -2.91 6.24
C SER A 323 1.26 -4.24 6.97
N PRO A 324 1.35 -4.29 8.31
CA PRO A 324 1.06 -5.52 9.04
C PRO A 324 -0.32 -6.09 8.68
N LEU A 325 -0.44 -7.42 8.65
CA LEU A 325 -1.75 -8.04 8.47
C LEU A 325 -2.60 -7.77 9.71
N THR A 326 -3.89 -7.48 9.48
CA THR A 326 -4.88 -7.28 10.54
C THR A 326 -5.96 -8.34 10.43
N PRO A 327 -6.81 -8.54 11.47
CA PRO A 327 -7.96 -9.43 11.37
C PRO A 327 -8.87 -9.15 10.15
N ALA A 328 -8.93 -7.91 9.66
CA ALA A 328 -9.72 -7.56 8.48
C ALA A 328 -9.12 -8.07 7.15
N SER A 329 -7.81 -8.36 7.15
CA SER A 329 -7.02 -8.82 6.00
C SER A 329 -7.13 -10.32 5.77
N VAL A 330 -7.71 -11.09 6.69
CA VAL A 330 -7.89 -12.55 6.57
C VAL A 330 -9.10 -12.86 5.69
N ARG A 331 -8.99 -13.82 4.76
CA ARG A 331 -10.14 -14.35 4.00
C ARG A 331 -10.96 -15.30 4.88
N GLY A 332 -12.26 -15.36 4.65
CA GLY A 332 -13.18 -16.27 5.35
C GLY A 332 -14.01 -15.58 6.43
N ASP A 333 -14.58 -16.38 7.34
CA ASP A 333 -15.42 -15.87 8.42
C ASP A 333 -14.57 -15.16 9.49
N LYS A 334 -14.81 -13.86 9.65
CA LYS A 334 -14.14 -13.02 10.67
C LYS A 334 -14.30 -13.57 12.08
N LYS A 335 -15.39 -14.30 12.38
CA LYS A 335 -15.60 -14.94 13.69
C LYS A 335 -14.48 -15.93 14.02
N ASN A 336 -14.02 -16.71 13.05
CA ASN A 336 -12.96 -17.68 13.24
C ASN A 336 -11.66 -16.98 13.69
N VAL A 337 -11.35 -15.83 13.10
CA VAL A 337 -10.21 -14.99 13.50
C VAL A 337 -10.39 -14.41 14.90
N CYS A 338 -11.59 -13.92 15.24
CA CYS A 338 -11.87 -13.33 16.55
C CYS A 338 -11.74 -14.35 17.70
N PHE A 339 -12.18 -15.58 17.50
CA PHE A 339 -12.19 -16.63 18.52
C PHE A 339 -10.86 -17.38 18.67
N THR A 340 -10.01 -17.37 17.64
CA THR A 340 -8.66 -17.94 17.69
C THR A 340 -7.85 -17.32 18.84
N ASN A 341 -7.10 -18.11 19.62
CA ASN A 341 -6.32 -17.63 20.77
C ASN A 341 -5.09 -16.82 20.33
N ASN A 342 -4.26 -17.40 19.47
CA ASN A 342 -3.05 -16.79 18.91
C ASN A 342 -3.18 -16.72 17.38
N PHE A 343 -2.80 -15.60 16.78
CA PHE A 343 -2.93 -15.41 15.35
C PHE A 343 -1.67 -14.73 14.80
N LEU A 344 -0.92 -15.49 14.02
CA LEU A 344 0.33 -15.10 13.38
C LEU A 344 0.08 -14.64 11.95
N TYR A 345 1.02 -13.85 11.43
CA TYR A 345 1.13 -13.63 10.00
C TYR A 345 2.55 -13.94 9.51
N LEU A 346 2.64 -14.50 8.31
CA LEU A 346 3.89 -14.71 7.58
C LEU A 346 3.79 -13.96 6.25
N THR A 347 4.70 -13.03 6.00
CA THR A 347 4.65 -12.21 4.79
C THR A 347 6.03 -11.80 4.29
N TYR A 348 6.08 -11.10 3.16
CA TYR A 348 7.30 -10.68 2.49
C TYR A 348 8.12 -9.70 3.35
N CYS A 349 9.44 -9.81 3.20
CA CYS A 349 10.40 -8.94 3.83
C CYS A 349 11.08 -8.07 2.78
N LYS A 350 11.16 -6.76 3.03
CA LYS A 350 11.90 -5.80 2.19
C LYS A 350 13.39 -6.13 2.10
N GLN A 351 13.94 -6.84 3.07
CA GLN A 351 15.37 -7.13 3.13
C GLN A 351 15.84 -8.19 2.12
N GLY A 352 14.92 -8.87 1.42
CA GLY A 352 15.28 -9.89 0.43
C GLY A 352 14.13 -10.80 0.03
N SER A 353 14.17 -11.31 -1.21
CA SER A 353 13.16 -12.23 -1.74
C SER A 353 13.15 -13.59 -1.06
N ASP A 354 14.26 -13.95 -0.44
CA ASP A 354 14.47 -15.14 0.37
C ASP A 354 14.06 -14.97 1.85
N LYS A 355 13.66 -13.76 2.25
CA LYS A 355 13.28 -13.44 3.63
C LYS A 355 11.79 -13.27 3.81
N ARG A 356 11.31 -13.62 5.00
CA ARG A 356 9.92 -13.48 5.43
C ARG A 356 9.85 -12.86 6.81
N VAL A 357 8.82 -12.07 7.03
CA VAL A 357 8.48 -11.52 8.33
C VAL A 357 7.42 -12.40 8.97
N LEU A 358 7.74 -12.99 10.12
CA LEU A 358 6.80 -13.67 11.01
C LEU A 358 6.43 -12.70 12.14
N GLY A 359 5.17 -12.30 12.21
CA GLY A 359 4.66 -11.43 13.26
C GLY A 359 3.31 -11.89 13.81
N PHE A 360 2.75 -11.09 14.71
CA PHE A 360 1.55 -11.46 15.46
C PHE A 360 0.44 -10.42 15.28
N MET A 361 -0.75 -10.87 14.87
CA MET A 361 -1.97 -10.07 14.96
C MET A 361 -2.62 -10.19 16.34
N LYS A 362 -2.51 -11.39 16.94
CA LYS A 362 -3.07 -11.70 18.25
C LYS A 362 -2.13 -12.66 18.98
N LEU A 363 -1.82 -12.33 20.23
CA LEU A 363 -1.27 -13.25 21.21
C LEU A 363 -2.10 -13.08 22.47
N LYS A 364 -2.65 -14.18 22.99
CA LYS A 364 -3.38 -14.14 24.25
C LYS A 364 -2.43 -13.83 25.42
N HIS A 365 -1.21 -14.36 25.36
CA HIS A 365 -0.13 -14.09 26.31
C HIS A 365 1.18 -13.84 25.57
N GLY A 366 2.00 -12.91 26.05
CA GLY A 366 3.29 -12.53 25.47
C GLY A 366 3.28 -11.18 24.74
N ASN A 367 4.46 -10.78 24.23
CA ASN A 367 4.63 -9.51 23.54
C ASN A 367 4.25 -9.61 22.05
N LYS A 368 3.20 -8.88 21.65
CA LYS A 368 2.71 -8.82 20.26
C LYS A 368 3.62 -8.03 19.33
N GLU A 369 4.49 -7.17 19.86
CA GLU A 369 5.43 -6.35 19.08
C GLU A 369 6.66 -7.14 18.63
N ALA A 370 6.86 -8.34 19.16
CA ALA A 370 7.94 -9.21 18.71
C ALA A 370 7.71 -9.62 17.26
N VAL A 371 8.60 -9.22 16.36
CA VAL A 371 8.60 -9.62 14.96
C VAL A 371 9.90 -10.38 14.70
N SER A 372 9.80 -11.49 13.96
CA SER A 372 10.94 -12.32 13.59
C SER A 372 11.18 -12.27 12.09
N ILE A 373 12.44 -12.20 11.70
CA ILE A 373 12.85 -12.36 10.31
C ILE A 373 13.30 -13.80 10.12
N LEU A 374 12.70 -14.44 9.13
CA LEU A 374 13.01 -15.78 8.67
C LEU A 374 13.65 -15.68 7.29
N GLU A 375 14.57 -16.58 6.97
CA GLU A 375 15.23 -16.68 5.67
C GLU A 375 15.20 -18.12 5.17
N PHE A 376 15.08 -18.36 3.87
CA PHE A 376 15.20 -19.72 3.33
C PHE A 376 16.61 -20.27 3.61
N ALA A 377 16.66 -21.45 4.23
CA ALA A 377 17.89 -22.02 4.77
C ALA A 377 18.82 -22.64 3.70
N GLY A 378 18.37 -22.76 2.44
CA GLY A 378 19.15 -23.41 1.36
C GLY A 378 19.41 -24.89 1.60
N THR A 379 18.57 -25.55 2.40
CA THR A 379 18.65 -26.98 2.71
C THR A 379 18.09 -27.85 1.59
N LYS A 380 18.34 -29.17 1.66
CA LYS A 380 17.83 -30.14 0.67
C LYS A 380 16.31 -30.08 0.51
N ILE A 381 15.61 -29.84 1.61
CA ILE A 381 14.17 -29.55 1.61
C ILE A 381 13.99 -28.06 1.91
N ASP A 382 12.95 -27.44 1.35
CA ASP A 382 12.68 -26.03 1.64
C ASP A 382 12.35 -25.86 3.13
N GLN A 383 13.10 -24.99 3.79
CA GLN A 383 12.96 -24.65 5.21
C GLN A 383 13.34 -23.20 5.43
N PHE A 384 12.80 -22.62 6.49
CA PHE A 384 13.21 -21.33 6.99
C PHE A 384 14.19 -21.47 8.16
N ARG A 385 15.07 -20.49 8.31
CA ARG A 385 15.90 -20.27 9.50
C ARG A 385 15.63 -18.89 10.08
N TYR A 386 15.60 -18.79 11.40
CA TYR A 386 15.57 -17.53 12.11
C TYR A 386 16.89 -16.78 11.94
N VAL A 387 16.81 -15.52 11.51
CA VAL A 387 18.00 -14.67 11.29
C VAL A 387 18.05 -13.44 12.19
N GLY A 388 16.95 -13.11 12.87
CA GLY A 388 16.94 -12.01 13.83
C GLY A 388 15.56 -11.46 14.16
N LYS A 389 15.53 -10.48 15.06
CA LYS A 389 14.34 -9.67 15.32
C LYS A 389 14.14 -8.71 14.15
N GLY A 390 12.90 -8.54 13.72
CA GLY A 390 12.49 -7.54 12.76
C GLY A 390 11.56 -6.50 13.38
N GLY A 391 11.01 -5.65 12.54
CA GLY A 391 9.97 -4.69 12.89
C GLY A 391 8.98 -4.48 11.74
N SER A 392 7.99 -3.62 11.98
CA SER A 392 6.99 -3.25 10.96
C SER A 392 7.63 -2.62 9.71
N ASN A 393 8.79 -1.98 9.85
CA ASN A 393 9.51 -1.35 8.74
C ASN A 393 10.08 -2.37 7.74
N ASP A 394 10.28 -3.62 8.17
CA ASP A 394 10.78 -4.71 7.32
C ASP A 394 9.70 -5.30 6.40
N LEU A 395 8.43 -4.92 6.61
CA LEU A 395 7.31 -5.37 5.79
C LEU A 395 7.30 -4.70 4.43
N GLY A 396 7.15 -5.49 3.37
CA GLY A 396 6.97 -4.99 2.01
C GLY A 396 7.50 -5.96 0.97
N GLU A 397 7.36 -5.56 -0.29
CA GLU A 397 8.06 -6.24 -1.37
C GLU A 397 9.56 -6.18 -1.14
N PRO A 398 10.31 -7.25 -1.49
CA PRO A 398 11.76 -7.23 -1.45
C PRO A 398 12.28 -5.98 -2.17
N THR A 399 12.95 -5.12 -1.44
CA THR A 399 13.75 -4.06 -2.04
C THR A 399 14.99 -4.76 -2.56
N GLU A 400 15.24 -4.75 -3.87
CA GLU A 400 16.57 -5.07 -4.36
C GLU A 400 17.56 -4.15 -3.62
N PRO A 401 18.71 -4.65 -3.14
CA PRO A 401 19.65 -3.81 -2.40
C PRO A 401 19.90 -2.55 -3.22
N SER A 402 19.65 -1.39 -2.61
CA SER A 402 20.01 -0.12 -3.22
C SER A 402 21.52 -0.13 -3.40
N GLU A 403 21.98 -0.38 -4.62
CA GLU A 403 23.31 0.02 -5.04
C GLU A 403 23.42 1.52 -4.75
N GLU A 404 24.37 1.89 -3.90
CA GLU A 404 24.80 3.29 -3.78
C GLU A 404 25.11 3.80 -5.18
N SER A 405 24.25 4.70 -5.67
CA SER A 405 24.43 5.57 -6.83
C SER A 405 25.20 4.99 -8.02
N GLY A 406 24.49 4.27 -8.88
CA GLY A 406 24.92 3.99 -10.25
C GLY A 406 23.69 3.76 -11.11
N ASP A 407 23.14 4.84 -11.66
CA ASP A 407 22.00 4.86 -12.59
C ASP A 407 22.03 3.66 -13.57
N ASN A 408 21.15 2.65 -13.41
CA ASN A 408 20.66 1.78 -14.50
C ASN A 408 19.55 0.80 -14.06
N LYS A 409 18.29 1.19 -14.35
CA LYS A 409 17.07 0.35 -14.24
C LYS A 409 17.17 -1.01 -14.93
N VAL A 410 17.02 -2.13 -14.21
CA VAL A 410 16.59 -3.43 -14.78
C VAL A 410 15.91 -4.33 -13.73
N GLY A 411 14.58 -4.47 -13.77
CA GLY A 411 13.92 -5.73 -13.37
C GLY A 411 13.59 -6.59 -14.61
N PRO A 412 12.78 -7.66 -14.51
CA PRO A 412 12.86 -8.85 -13.67
C PRO A 412 13.31 -10.08 -14.50
N GLY A 413 14.02 -11.04 -13.90
CA GLY A 413 14.68 -12.14 -14.62
C GLY A 413 13.77 -13.31 -15.07
N ARG A 414 13.18 -13.22 -16.28
CA ARG A 414 12.76 -14.39 -17.06
C ARG A 414 13.99 -15.00 -17.74
N LYS A 415 14.27 -16.30 -17.57
CA LYS A 415 15.41 -16.97 -18.25
C LYS A 415 15.36 -16.70 -19.76
N SER A 416 16.43 -16.12 -20.31
CA SER A 416 16.46 -15.70 -21.72
C SER A 416 16.50 -16.90 -22.65
N LYS A 417 15.65 -16.93 -23.68
CA LYS A 417 15.50 -18.02 -24.66
C LYS A 417 16.79 -18.38 -25.43
N TYR A 418 17.72 -17.43 -25.56
CA TYR A 418 19.00 -17.61 -26.26
C TYR A 418 20.17 -17.37 -25.31
N SER A 419 21.20 -18.20 -25.39
CA SER A 419 22.46 -18.03 -24.67
C SER A 419 23.22 -16.78 -25.15
N LEU A 420 24.25 -16.36 -24.39
CA LEU A 420 25.05 -15.20 -24.79
C LEU A 420 25.88 -15.49 -26.04
N GLU A 421 26.39 -16.71 -26.19
CA GLU A 421 27.17 -17.17 -27.33
C GLU A 421 26.37 -17.12 -28.63
N GLU A 422 25.12 -17.57 -28.61
CA GLU A 422 24.20 -17.47 -29.75
C GLU A 422 23.95 -16.01 -30.15
N VAL A 423 23.78 -15.13 -29.17
CA VAL A 423 23.56 -13.69 -29.41
C VAL A 423 24.81 -13.01 -29.96
N MET A 424 26.00 -13.38 -29.50
CA MET A 424 27.27 -12.91 -30.08
C MET A 424 27.46 -13.42 -31.51
N GLY A 425 27.09 -14.68 -31.79
CA GLY A 425 27.08 -15.25 -33.13
C GLY A 425 26.17 -14.47 -34.09
N PHE A 426 24.95 -14.15 -33.67
CA PHE A 426 24.03 -13.31 -34.45
C PHE A 426 24.59 -11.91 -34.72
N TYR A 427 25.22 -11.28 -33.72
CA TYR A 427 25.82 -9.97 -33.90
C TYR A 427 26.98 -9.99 -34.90
N ASN A 428 27.85 -10.99 -34.82
CA ASN A 428 29.02 -11.13 -35.70
C ASN A 428 28.62 -11.36 -37.15
N LYS A 429 27.62 -12.21 -37.42
CA LYS A 429 27.06 -12.41 -38.78
C LYS A 429 26.57 -11.10 -39.40
N VAL A 430 25.98 -10.21 -38.60
CA VAL A 430 25.55 -8.89 -39.08
C VAL A 430 26.73 -7.95 -39.33
N GLN A 431 27.78 -7.99 -38.49
CA GLN A 431 28.99 -7.19 -38.74
C GLN A 431 29.75 -7.66 -39.99
N ALA A 432 29.75 -8.97 -40.24
CA ALA A 432 30.31 -9.58 -41.45
C ALA A 432 29.45 -9.37 -42.71
N LYS A 433 28.29 -8.69 -42.59
CA LYS A 433 27.31 -8.44 -43.67
C LYS A 433 26.73 -9.72 -44.30
N GLU A 434 26.80 -10.85 -43.61
CA GLU A 434 26.21 -12.13 -44.07
C GLU A 434 24.69 -12.15 -43.98
N CYS A 435 24.12 -11.36 -43.08
CA CYS A 435 22.66 -11.17 -42.94
C CYS A 435 22.34 -9.83 -42.29
N THR A 436 21.08 -9.39 -42.38
CA THR A 436 20.62 -8.18 -41.71
C THR A 436 19.93 -8.49 -40.38
N TYR A 437 19.83 -7.50 -39.50
CA TYR A 437 19.06 -7.65 -38.25
C TYR A 437 17.58 -7.97 -38.50
N LYS A 438 17.00 -7.54 -39.64
CA LYS A 438 15.62 -7.87 -40.00
C LYS A 438 15.46 -9.35 -40.32
N ASP A 439 16.46 -9.95 -40.97
CA ASP A 439 16.45 -11.39 -41.28
C ASP A 439 16.55 -12.23 -40.01
N ILE A 440 17.35 -11.78 -39.04
CA ILE A 440 17.50 -12.46 -37.74
C ILE A 440 16.20 -12.37 -36.92
N GLU A 441 15.57 -11.19 -36.89
CA GLU A 441 14.30 -11.00 -36.20
C GLU A 441 13.18 -11.85 -36.81
N ARG A 442 13.15 -11.96 -38.15
CA ARG A 442 12.20 -12.82 -38.87
C ARG A 442 12.43 -14.31 -38.60
N ASN A 443 13.68 -14.77 -38.62
CA ASN A 443 14.00 -16.20 -38.56
C ASN A 443 14.10 -16.73 -37.12
N TYR A 444 14.48 -15.89 -36.17
CA TYR A 444 14.78 -16.30 -34.78
C TYR A 444 13.96 -15.53 -33.73
N GLY A 445 13.15 -14.54 -34.12
CA GLY A 445 12.25 -13.83 -33.21
C GLY A 445 12.98 -13.00 -32.14
N ILE A 446 14.25 -12.66 -32.37
CA ILE A 446 15.04 -11.83 -31.47
C ILE A 446 15.32 -10.46 -32.13
N SER A 447 14.99 -9.39 -31.42
CA SER A 447 15.07 -8.04 -31.96
C SER A 447 16.49 -7.47 -31.94
N ARG A 448 16.77 -6.53 -32.86
CA ARG A 448 18.06 -5.83 -32.96
C ARG A 448 18.51 -5.20 -31.64
N SER A 449 17.58 -4.60 -30.88
CA SER A 449 17.87 -3.93 -29.62
C SER A 449 18.25 -4.92 -28.53
N ALA A 450 17.60 -6.09 -28.47
CA ALA A 450 17.92 -7.16 -27.52
C ALA A 450 19.32 -7.73 -27.77
N ILE A 451 19.69 -7.95 -29.04
CA ILE A 451 21.05 -8.39 -29.43
C ILE A 451 22.09 -7.36 -29.00
N ARG A 452 21.92 -6.09 -29.40
CA ARG A 452 22.90 -5.03 -29.11
C ARG A 452 23.10 -4.80 -27.61
N LYS A 453 22.02 -4.84 -26.82
CA LYS A 453 22.08 -4.64 -25.37
C LYS A 453 22.87 -5.74 -24.66
N ARG A 454 22.75 -6.99 -25.11
CA ARG A 454 23.48 -8.13 -24.54
C ARG A 454 24.95 -8.16 -24.97
N VAL A 455 25.24 -7.86 -26.23
CA VAL A 455 26.63 -7.74 -26.74
C VAL A 455 27.39 -6.62 -26.01
N TYR A 456 26.74 -5.49 -25.80
CA TYR A 456 27.32 -4.36 -25.08
C TYR A 456 27.65 -4.72 -23.62
N ARG A 457 26.71 -5.36 -22.90
CA ARG A 457 26.94 -5.85 -21.53
C ARG A 457 28.07 -6.87 -21.43
N ALA A 458 28.18 -7.77 -22.41
CA ALA A 458 29.25 -8.77 -22.45
C ALA A 458 30.63 -8.17 -22.73
N ARG A 459 30.71 -7.11 -23.56
CA ARG A 459 31.98 -6.40 -23.80
C ARG A 459 32.45 -5.64 -22.57
N ILE A 460 31.53 -4.98 -21.86
CA ILE A 460 31.85 -4.31 -20.58
C ILE A 460 32.35 -5.31 -19.53
N ALA A 461 31.74 -6.50 -19.45
CA ALA A 461 32.18 -7.52 -18.50
C ALA A 461 33.58 -8.10 -18.82
N HIS A 462 34.00 -8.09 -20.10
CA HIS A 462 35.32 -8.54 -20.52
C HIS A 462 36.42 -7.50 -20.25
N ASP A 463 36.11 -6.20 -20.31
CA ASP A 463 37.06 -5.11 -20.03
C ASP A 463 37.32 -4.90 -18.53
N VAL A 464 36.50 -5.49 -17.64
CA VAL A 464 36.65 -5.44 -16.17
C VAL A 464 37.52 -6.60 -15.62
N HIS A 465 37.83 -7.58 -16.46
CA HIS A 465 38.68 -8.74 -16.12
C HIS A 465 39.88 -8.90 -17.07
N GLY A 466 40.22 -7.86 -17.83
CA GLY A 466 41.40 -7.78 -18.71
C GLY A 466 42.55 -7.01 -18.09
#